data_AF-A0A1U9N943-F1
#
_entry.id   AF-A0A1U9N943-F1
#
_cell.length_a   1.000
_cell.length_b   1.000
_cell.length_c   1.000
_cell.angle_alpha   90.00
_cell.angle_beta   90.00
_cell.angle_gamma   90.00
#
_symmetry.space_group_name_H-M   'P 1'
#
loop_
_entity.id
_entity.type
_entity.pdbx_description
1 polymer ?
#
loop_
_entity_poly.entity_id
_entity_poly.type
_entity_poly.pdbx_seq_one_letter_code
_entity_poly.pdbx_strand_id
1 'polypeptide(L)'
;MDQFSESVTASAVQEFLTFSLGDENYAIDILTVKEIRGYESVTKIANAPTFIKGVINLRGDIVPIVDLRIKFNVGKVTYDEFTIVIVLHIRNRIVGIVVDGVSDVVSLSKEQLRPPPDFGVAFNSRYLLGLATVNEQMIILVDINELISSEELGLFDTAESMAART
;
A
#
# COMPACT_ATOMS: atom_id res chain seq x y z
N MET A 1 39.91 -16.93 29.84
CA MET A 1 38.98 -16.06 30.56
C MET A 1 38.08 -15.45 29.52
N ASP A 2 36.82 -15.86 29.59
CA ASP A 2 35.69 -15.68 28.68
C ASP A 2 35.43 -14.24 28.21
N GLN A 3 35.05 -14.07 26.93
CA GLN A 3 33.76 -13.56 26.42
C GLN A 3 33.36 -12.19 27.00
N PHE A 4 33.06 -11.14 26.22
CA PHE A 4 31.90 -11.04 25.34
C PHE A 4 32.20 -10.15 24.11
N SER A 5 32.05 -10.75 22.92
CA SER A 5 31.64 -10.01 21.73
C SER A 5 30.13 -9.82 21.84
N GLU A 6 29.68 -8.68 22.37
CA GLU A 6 28.31 -8.24 22.15
C GLU A 6 28.17 -7.86 20.68
N SER A 7 27.84 -8.85 19.87
CA SER A 7 27.20 -8.60 18.59
C SER A 7 25.82 -8.04 18.91
N VAL A 8 25.72 -6.71 19.01
CA VAL A 8 24.43 -6.02 18.98
C VAL A 8 23.85 -6.31 17.61
N THR A 9 23.08 -7.39 17.49
CA THR A 9 22.12 -7.54 16.39
C THR A 9 21.11 -6.43 16.61
N ALA A 10 21.36 -5.27 16.01
CA ALA A 10 20.34 -4.26 15.86
C ALA A 10 19.17 -4.95 15.16
N SER A 11 18.12 -5.27 15.93
CA SER A 11 16.84 -5.69 15.38
C SER A 11 16.48 -4.61 14.37
N ALA A 12 16.46 -4.94 13.08
CA ALA A 12 16.18 -3.98 12.04
C ALA A 12 14.73 -3.50 12.24
N VAL A 13 14.59 -2.32 12.84
CA VAL A 13 13.31 -1.63 13.01
C VAL A 13 12.95 -1.05 11.65
N GLN A 14 11.76 -1.38 11.15
CA GLN A 14 11.26 -0.87 9.88
C GLN A 14 10.11 0.09 10.15
N GLU A 15 10.07 1.17 9.38
CA GLU A 15 9.08 2.23 9.53
C GLU A 15 7.95 2.03 8.53
N PHE A 16 6.71 2.16 9.02
CA PHE A 16 5.51 1.98 8.24
C PHE A 16 4.61 3.19 8.36
N LEU A 17 4.10 3.67 7.22
CA LEU A 17 3.05 4.66 7.18
C LEU A 17 1.71 3.98 7.45
N THR A 18 1.00 4.44 8.48
CA THR A 18 -0.34 3.96 8.80
C THR A 18 -1.42 4.84 8.18
N PHE A 19 -2.48 4.21 7.69
CA PHE A 19 -3.62 4.88 7.09
C PHE A 19 -4.90 4.09 7.38
N SER A 20 -6.05 4.77 7.32
CA SER A 20 -7.35 4.16 7.56
C SER A 20 -8.08 3.85 6.26
N LEU A 21 -8.81 2.73 6.28
CA LEU A 21 -9.81 2.35 5.29
C LEU A 21 -11.06 1.86 6.05
N GLY A 22 -12.08 2.70 6.12
CA GLY A 22 -13.27 2.49 6.94
C GLY A 22 -12.90 2.48 8.42
N ASP A 23 -13.25 1.39 9.10
CA ASP A 23 -12.97 1.19 10.53
C ASP A 23 -11.65 0.44 10.77
N GLU A 24 -10.92 0.09 9.71
CA GLU A 24 -9.69 -0.70 9.76
C GLU A 24 -8.44 0.17 9.50
N ASN A 25 -7.33 -0.19 10.15
CA ASN A 25 -6.04 0.46 9.97
C ASN A 25 -5.08 -0.45 9.19
N TYR A 26 -4.46 0.15 8.20
CA TYR A 26 -3.51 -0.49 7.30
C TYR A 26 -2.16 0.21 7.39
N ALA A 27 -1.11 -0.50 7.01
CA ALA A 27 0.24 -0.01 7.02
C ALA A 27 1.02 -0.45 5.78
N ILE A 28 1.81 0.45 5.24
CA ILE A 28 2.73 0.21 4.13
C ILE A 28 4.12 0.72 4.48
N ASP A 29 5.14 0.16 3.85
CA ASP A 29 6.52 0.60 4.04
C ASP A 29 6.67 2.09 3.66
N ILE A 30 7.15 2.90 4.59
CA ILE A 30 7.34 4.35 4.39
C ILE A 30 8.27 4.63 3.20
N LEU A 31 9.21 3.72 2.90
CA LEU A 31 10.18 3.88 1.82
C LEU A 31 9.53 3.81 0.43
N THR A 32 8.33 3.24 0.33
CA THR A 32 7.55 3.23 -0.91
C THR A 32 6.78 4.53 -1.14
N VAL A 33 6.62 5.35 -0.10
CA VAL A 33 5.83 6.59 -0.15
C VAL A 33 6.69 7.72 -0.71
N LYS A 34 6.24 8.31 -1.81
CA LYS A 34 6.90 9.45 -2.46
C LYS A 34 6.36 10.79 -1.95
N GLU A 35 5.03 10.93 -1.89
CA GLU A 35 4.36 12.10 -1.34
C GLU A 35 2.92 11.78 -0.93
N ILE A 36 2.31 12.65 -0.14
CA ILE A 36 0.91 12.55 0.31
C ILE A 36 0.20 13.81 -0.15
N ARG A 37 -0.97 13.66 -0.77
CA ARG A 37 -1.76 14.78 -1.31
C ARG A 37 -3.24 14.65 -0.98
N GLY A 38 -3.96 15.76 -0.91
CA GLY A 38 -5.42 15.73 -0.85
C GLY A 38 -6.01 15.09 -2.11
N TYR A 39 -7.18 14.48 -1.97
CA TYR A 39 -7.90 13.90 -3.10
C TYR A 39 -8.40 15.00 -4.06
N GLU A 40 -8.01 14.89 -5.33
CA GLU A 40 -8.39 15.81 -6.39
C GLU A 40 -9.21 15.09 -7.48
N SER A 41 -9.80 15.87 -8.40
CA SER A 41 -10.56 15.31 -9.51
C SER A 41 -9.67 14.49 -10.44
N VAL A 42 -10.00 13.21 -10.59
CA VAL A 42 -9.30 12.29 -11.49
C VAL A 42 -9.89 12.31 -12.91
N THR A 43 -9.06 12.08 -13.92
CA THR A 43 -9.51 11.83 -15.29
C THR A 43 -9.87 10.36 -15.43
N LYS A 44 -11.16 10.06 -15.60
CA LYS A 44 -11.66 8.68 -15.72
C LYS A 44 -11.17 8.01 -17.00
N ILE A 45 -10.79 6.74 -16.89
CA ILE A 45 -10.42 5.90 -18.03
C ILE A 45 -11.62 5.02 -18.39
N ALA A 46 -11.99 5.01 -19.67
CA ALA A 46 -13.06 4.14 -20.16
C ALA A 46 -12.65 2.66 -20.06
N ASN A 47 -13.59 1.80 -19.65
CA ASN A 47 -13.40 0.35 -19.48
C ASN A 47 -12.36 -0.07 -18.44
N ALA A 48 -11.86 0.85 -17.61
CA ALA A 48 -11.01 0.49 -16.49
C ALA A 48 -11.81 -0.26 -15.41
N PRO A 49 -11.19 -1.22 -14.70
CA PRO A 49 -11.77 -1.82 -13.51
C PRO A 49 -12.23 -0.77 -12.49
N THR A 50 -13.28 -1.07 -11.72
CA THR A 50 -13.89 -0.12 -10.78
C THR A 50 -12.95 0.38 -9.69
N PHE A 51 -11.93 -0.42 -9.32
CA PHE A 51 -10.90 -0.02 -8.37
C PHE A 51 -9.90 0.99 -8.96
N ILE A 52 -9.83 1.15 -10.28
CA ILE A 52 -9.05 2.21 -10.94
C ILE A 52 -9.98 3.40 -11.14
N LYS A 53 -9.76 4.46 -10.34
CA LYS A 53 -10.55 5.69 -10.43
C LYS A 53 -10.25 6.47 -11.70
N GLY A 54 -9.03 6.34 -12.21
CA GLY A 54 -8.56 7.03 -13.39
C GLY A 54 -7.08 7.39 -13.26
N VAL A 55 -6.71 8.53 -13.84
CA VAL A 55 -5.35 9.09 -13.77
C VAL A 55 -5.38 10.55 -13.34
N ILE A 56 -4.29 11.00 -12.72
CA ILE A 56 -4.00 12.41 -12.45
C ILE A 56 -2.71 12.82 -13.15
N ASN A 57 -2.57 14.12 -13.41
CA ASN A 57 -1.31 14.68 -13.87
C ASN A 57 -0.54 15.20 -12.65
N LEU A 58 0.54 14.51 -12.29
CA LEU A 58 1.43 14.90 -11.23
C LEU A 58 2.72 15.48 -11.83
N ARG A 59 2.81 16.82 -11.88
CA ARG A 59 3.99 17.56 -12.38
C ARG A 59 4.45 17.13 -13.80
N GLY A 60 3.51 16.75 -14.66
CA GLY A 60 3.79 16.28 -16.02
C GLY A 60 3.73 14.76 -16.17
N ASP A 61 3.79 14.00 -15.07
CA ASP A 61 3.68 12.55 -15.09
C ASP A 61 2.22 12.11 -14.96
N ILE A 62 1.79 11.16 -15.80
CA ILE A 62 0.44 10.57 -15.72
C ILE A 62 0.47 9.45 -14.67
N VAL A 63 -0.16 9.69 -13.53
CA VAL A 63 -0.18 8.76 -12.39
C VAL A 63 -1.54 8.09 -12.29
N PRO A 64 -1.63 6.75 -12.38
CA PRO A 64 -2.88 6.03 -12.15
C PRO A 64 -3.28 6.09 -10.68
N ILE A 65 -4.58 6.28 -10.43
CA ILE A 65 -5.17 6.35 -9.10
C ILE A 65 -6.03 5.12 -8.85
N VAL A 66 -5.67 4.39 -7.79
CA VAL A 66 -6.32 3.16 -7.34
C VAL A 66 -7.06 3.45 -6.04
N ASP A 67 -8.32 3.06 -5.94
CA ASP A 67 -9.11 3.16 -4.73
C ASP A 67 -9.00 1.85 -3.95
N LEU A 68 -8.27 1.90 -2.83
CA LEU A 68 -8.05 0.70 -2.00
C LEU A 68 -9.32 0.25 -1.30
N ARG A 69 -10.26 1.16 -1.03
CA ARG A 69 -11.53 0.83 -0.41
C ARG A 69 -12.37 -0.04 -1.35
N ILE A 70 -12.40 0.29 -2.64
CA ILE A 70 -13.03 -0.55 -3.67
C ILE A 70 -12.25 -1.85 -3.85
N LYS A 71 -10.90 -1.78 -3.88
CA LYS A 71 -10.06 -2.97 -4.10
C LYS A 71 -10.19 -4.01 -3.00
N PHE A 72 -10.22 -3.59 -1.74
CA PHE A 72 -10.39 -4.46 -0.59
C PHE A 72 -11.86 -4.70 -0.21
N ASN A 73 -12.79 -4.04 -0.91
CA ASN A 73 -14.23 -4.14 -0.67
C ASN A 73 -14.59 -3.85 0.81
N VAL A 74 -13.95 -2.82 1.38
CA VAL A 74 -14.09 -2.44 2.80
C VAL A 74 -15.07 -1.29 2.94
N GLY A 75 -16.12 -1.48 3.72
CA GLY A 75 -17.05 -0.41 4.09
C GLY A 75 -17.75 0.27 2.90
N LYS A 76 -18.17 1.52 3.12
CA LYS A 76 -18.86 2.33 2.11
C LYS A 76 -17.89 3.37 1.54
N VAL A 77 -17.77 3.41 0.22
CA VAL A 77 -16.95 4.40 -0.48
C VAL A 77 -17.53 5.80 -0.29
N THR A 78 -16.84 6.60 0.51
CA THR A 78 -17.10 8.01 0.78
C THR A 78 -15.88 8.83 0.40
N TYR A 79 -16.11 9.98 -0.21
CA TYR A 79 -15.07 10.95 -0.52
C TYR A 79 -15.42 12.24 0.22
N ASP A 80 -14.58 12.61 1.17
CA ASP A 80 -14.70 13.80 2.01
C ASP A 80 -13.39 14.58 2.00
N GLU A 81 -13.29 15.62 2.84
CA GLU A 81 -12.10 16.46 2.96
C GLU A 81 -10.89 15.74 3.60
N PHE A 82 -11.11 14.59 4.25
CA PHE A 82 -10.07 13.77 4.85
C PHE A 82 -9.48 12.75 3.87
N THR A 83 -10.19 12.51 2.75
CA THR A 83 -9.74 11.59 1.71
C THR A 83 -8.43 12.08 1.11
N ILE A 84 -7.44 11.20 1.15
CA ILE A 84 -6.06 11.49 0.77
C ILE A 84 -5.61 10.51 -0.31
N VAL A 85 -4.73 10.98 -1.19
CA VAL A 85 -3.99 10.18 -2.15
C VAL A 85 -2.56 10.03 -1.66
N ILE A 86 -2.16 8.79 -1.38
CA ILE A 86 -0.76 8.46 -1.12
C ILE A 86 -0.12 8.11 -2.45
N VAL A 87 0.88 8.88 -2.85
CA VAL A 87 1.65 8.65 -4.06
C VAL A 87 2.81 7.74 -3.73
N LEU A 88 2.86 6.59 -4.39
CA LEU A 88 3.82 5.53 -4.18
C LEU A 88 4.78 5.44 -5.36
N HIS A 89 6.02 5.05 -5.07
CA HIS A 89 6.99 4.66 -6.07
C HIS A 89 7.27 3.17 -5.97
N ILE A 90 6.71 2.41 -6.90
CA ILE A 90 6.80 0.95 -6.94
C ILE A 90 7.65 0.56 -8.14
N ARG A 91 8.81 -0.05 -7.87
CA ARG A 91 9.85 -0.38 -8.87
C ARG A 91 10.35 0.88 -9.59
N ASN A 92 9.87 1.15 -10.81
CA ASN A 92 10.24 2.30 -11.64
C ASN A 92 9.01 3.12 -12.07
N ARG A 93 7.90 2.98 -11.36
CA ARG A 93 6.62 3.62 -11.72
C ARG A 93 6.00 4.29 -10.50
N ILE A 94 5.21 5.32 -10.78
CA ILE A 94 4.48 6.07 -9.77
C ILE A 94 3.01 5.67 -9.84
N VAL A 95 2.41 5.35 -8.69
CA VAL A 95 1.00 5.00 -8.57
C VAL A 95 0.42 5.74 -7.38
N GLY A 96 -0.78 6.29 -7.49
CA GLY A 96 -1.50 6.86 -6.36
C GLY A 96 -2.53 5.88 -5.82
N ILE A 97 -2.61 5.78 -4.50
CA ILE A 97 -3.67 5.04 -3.80
C ILE A 97 -4.57 6.01 -3.04
N VAL A 98 -5.88 5.84 -3.14
CA VAL A 98 -6.86 6.61 -2.36
C VAL A 98 -7.12 5.87 -1.05
N VAL A 99 -7.04 6.62 0.04
CA VAL A 99 -7.30 6.18 1.41
C VAL A 99 -8.20 7.19 2.12
N ASP A 100 -8.84 6.79 3.22
CA ASP A 100 -9.75 7.69 3.94
C ASP A 100 -9.02 8.71 4.79
N GLY A 101 -7.81 8.38 5.24
CA GLY A 101 -6.98 9.26 6.02
C GLY A 101 -5.62 8.64 6.30
N VAL A 102 -4.62 9.48 6.52
CA VAL A 102 -3.30 9.06 7.00
C VAL A 102 -3.25 9.31 8.50
N SER A 103 -2.73 8.35 9.26
CA SER A 103 -2.68 8.42 10.72
C SER A 103 -1.29 8.87 11.20
N ASP A 104 -0.35 7.93 11.36
CA ASP A 104 1.01 8.23 11.84
C ASP A 104 2.04 7.27 11.24
N VAL A 105 3.33 7.54 11.45
CA VAL A 105 4.41 6.61 11.13
C VAL A 105 4.71 5.76 12.35
N VAL A 106 4.68 4.43 12.19
CA VAL A 106 4.98 3.47 13.25
C VAL A 106 6.26 2.72 12.95
N SER A 107 7.14 2.63 13.92
CA SER A 107 8.36 1.83 13.84
C SER A 107 8.07 0.46 14.43
N LEU A 108 8.18 -0.60 13.61
CA LEU A 108 7.89 -1.97 14.00
C LEU A 108 9.15 -2.83 13.84
N SER A 109 9.46 -3.60 14.88
CA SER A 109 10.46 -4.66 14.79
C SER A 109 9.83 -5.95 14.22
N LYS A 110 10.66 -6.86 13.70
CA LYS A 110 10.18 -8.15 13.16
C LYS A 110 9.45 -9.00 14.19
N GLU A 111 9.79 -8.84 15.47
CA GLU A 111 9.19 -9.59 16.58
C GLU A 111 7.78 -9.07 16.92
N GLN A 112 7.46 -7.83 16.57
CA GLN A 112 6.12 -7.24 16.75
C GLN A 112 5.15 -7.62 15.63
N LEU A 113 5.70 -8.04 14.48
CA LEU A 113 4.97 -8.55 13.33
C LEU A 113 4.50 -9.99 13.61
N ARG A 114 3.19 -10.15 13.71
CA ARG A 114 2.54 -11.47 13.79
C ARG A 114 2.20 -11.94 12.38
N PRO A 115 2.30 -13.25 12.10
CA PRO A 115 1.85 -13.77 10.83
C PRO A 115 0.38 -13.43 10.62
N PRO A 116 -0.05 -13.15 9.38
CA PRO A 116 -1.44 -12.90 9.11
C PRO A 116 -2.22 -14.18 9.49
N PRO A 117 -3.35 -14.07 10.20
CA PRO A 117 -4.24 -15.19 10.38
C PRO A 117 -4.73 -15.63 9.01
N ASP A 118 -5.13 -16.90 8.92
CA ASP A 118 -5.63 -17.46 7.67
C ASP A 118 -6.99 -16.81 7.34
N PHE A 119 -6.96 -15.67 6.64
CA PHE A 119 -8.15 -14.89 6.30
C PHE A 119 -9.04 -15.56 5.23
N GLY A 120 -8.70 -16.78 4.81
CA GLY A 120 -9.44 -17.53 3.80
C GLY A 120 -9.51 -16.80 2.46
N VAL A 121 -10.64 -16.95 1.76
CA VAL A 121 -10.88 -16.42 0.40
C VAL A 121 -11.21 -14.93 0.34
N ALA A 122 -11.45 -14.26 1.48
CA ALA A 122 -11.95 -12.88 1.51
C ALA A 122 -10.85 -11.82 1.32
N PHE A 123 -9.63 -12.13 1.75
CA PHE A 123 -8.45 -11.28 1.58
C PHE A 123 -7.34 -12.16 1.00
N ASN A 124 -6.81 -11.82 -0.18
CA ASN A 124 -5.78 -12.65 -0.79
C ASN A 124 -4.50 -12.49 0.05
N SER A 125 -4.19 -13.51 0.86
CA SER A 125 -3.08 -13.49 1.82
C SER A 125 -1.72 -13.15 1.19
N ARG A 126 -1.60 -13.24 -0.14
CA ARG A 126 -0.37 -12.92 -0.89
C ARG A 126 0.14 -11.49 -0.71
N TYR A 127 -0.73 -10.52 -0.43
CA TYR A 127 -0.33 -9.12 -0.22
C TYR A 127 -0.33 -8.71 1.26
N LEU A 128 -0.53 -9.65 2.19
CA LEU A 128 -0.43 -9.39 3.62
C LEU A 128 0.97 -9.77 4.12
N LEU A 129 1.71 -8.78 4.63
CA LEU A 129 2.97 -9.02 5.32
C LEU A 129 2.73 -9.58 6.73
N GLY A 130 1.65 -9.15 7.37
CA GLY A 130 1.28 -9.60 8.71
C GLY A 130 0.37 -8.62 9.44
N LEU A 131 0.27 -8.83 10.74
CA LEU A 131 -0.47 -7.96 11.66
C LEU A 131 0.47 -7.41 12.72
N ALA A 132 0.29 -6.16 13.09
CA ALA A 132 0.90 -5.58 14.28
C ALA A 132 -0.17 -5.02 15.20
N THR A 133 0.15 -4.91 16.48
CA THR A 133 -0.69 -4.20 17.45
C THR A 133 0.11 -3.04 18.01
N VAL A 134 -0.37 -1.82 17.78
CA VAL A 134 0.23 -0.58 18.26
C VAL A 134 -0.84 0.19 19.01
N ASN A 135 -0.57 0.59 20.25
CA ASN A 135 -1.54 1.30 21.10
C ASN A 135 -2.91 0.59 21.19
N GLU A 136 -2.92 -0.73 21.35
CA GLU A 136 -4.14 -1.58 21.39
C GLU A 136 -4.95 -1.61 20.09
N GLN A 137 -4.49 -0.93 19.03
CA GLN A 137 -5.10 -0.97 17.71
C GLN A 137 -4.42 -2.04 16.84
N MET A 138 -5.23 -2.84 16.16
CA MET A 138 -4.75 -3.78 15.15
C MET A 138 -4.43 -3.02 13.86
N ILE A 139 -3.25 -3.28 13.31
CA ILE A 139 -2.76 -2.69 12.08
C ILE A 139 -2.42 -3.82 11.12
N ILE A 140 -2.96 -3.76 9.92
CA ILE A 140 -2.75 -4.73 8.86
C ILE A 140 -1.59 -4.26 7.99
N LEU A 141 -0.48 -5.00 7.97
CA LEU A 141 0.67 -4.67 7.15
C LEU A 141 0.49 -5.26 5.76
N VAL A 142 0.53 -4.39 4.75
CA VAL A 142 0.27 -4.73 3.34
C VAL A 142 1.57 -4.60 2.56
N ASP A 143 1.89 -5.64 1.78
CA ASP A 143 2.93 -5.53 0.76
C ASP A 143 2.35 -4.79 -0.45
N ILE A 144 2.57 -3.49 -0.47
CA ILE A 144 2.08 -2.65 -1.55
C ILE A 144 2.81 -2.90 -2.87
N ASN A 145 4.05 -3.40 -2.83
CA ASN A 145 4.76 -3.78 -4.04
C ASN A 145 4.08 -4.98 -4.70
N GLU A 146 3.79 -6.02 -3.91
CA GLU A 146 3.10 -7.21 -4.40
C GLU A 146 1.66 -6.89 -4.82
N LEU A 147 0.94 -6.07 -4.04
CA LEU A 147 -0.43 -5.67 -4.36
C LEU A 147 -0.48 -5.02 -5.75
N ILE A 148 0.24 -3.91 -5.94
CA ILE A 148 0.22 -3.18 -7.21
C ILE A 148 0.80 -4.05 -8.32
N SER A 149 1.85 -4.85 -8.06
CA SER A 149 2.53 -5.67 -9.07
C SER A 149 1.78 -6.93 -9.49
N SER A 150 0.76 -7.32 -8.74
CA SER A 150 -0.04 -8.48 -9.07
C SER A 150 -0.83 -8.29 -10.38
N GLU A 151 -0.91 -9.36 -11.17
CA GLU A 151 -1.66 -9.41 -12.44
C GLU A 151 -3.12 -8.99 -12.28
N GLU A 152 -3.67 -9.14 -11.06
CA GLU A 152 -5.06 -8.79 -10.72
C GLU A 152 -5.32 -7.28 -10.70
N LEU A 153 -4.30 -6.46 -10.39
CA LEU A 153 -4.41 -5.00 -10.49
C LEU A 153 -4.19 -4.53 -11.93
N GLY A 154 -3.50 -5.30 -12.77
CA GLY A 154 -3.37 -5.04 -14.21
C GLY A 154 -2.77 -3.68 -14.57
N LEU A 155 -2.29 -2.91 -13.56
CA LEU A 155 -1.60 -1.63 -13.72
C LEU A 155 -0.27 -1.81 -14.44
N PHE A 156 0.23 -3.04 -14.43
CA PHE A 156 1.41 -3.45 -15.15
C PHE A 156 0.98 -4.48 -16.19
N ASP A 157 1.02 -4.04 -17.42
CA ASP A 157 1.07 -4.93 -18.56
C ASP A 157 2.36 -5.76 -18.42
N THR A 158 2.29 -7.06 -18.67
CA THR A 158 3.42 -7.99 -18.90
C THR A 158 4.29 -7.57 -20.12
N ALA A 159 4.31 -6.29 -20.47
CA ALA A 159 4.88 -5.70 -21.67
C ALA A 159 6.38 -5.35 -21.54
N GLU A 160 7.17 -6.22 -20.91
CA GLU A 160 8.42 -6.64 -21.60
C GLU A 160 8.09 -7.61 -22.76
N SER A 161 6.88 -8.15 -22.83
CA SER A 161 6.47 -9.17 -23.82
C SER A 161 6.22 -8.67 -25.26
N MET A 162 6.44 -7.39 -25.60
CA MET A 162 6.23 -6.89 -26.98
C MET A 162 7.43 -6.19 -27.62
N ALA A 163 8.57 -6.06 -26.93
CA ALA A 163 9.80 -5.52 -27.55
C ALA A 163 10.72 -6.60 -28.16
N ALA A 164 10.36 -7.89 -28.08
CA ALA A 164 11.17 -9.00 -28.60
C ALA A 164 10.64 -9.64 -29.89
N ARG A 165 9.71 -9.00 -30.63
CA ARG A 165 9.09 -9.57 -31.84
C ARG A 165 8.89 -8.61 -33.02
N THR A 166 9.82 -7.67 -33.24
CA THR A 166 10.03 -7.07 -34.57
C THR A 166 11.52 -6.86 -34.77
#